data_AF-A0A9D6LXC7-F1
#
_entry.id   AF-A0A9D6LXC7-F1
#
_cell.length_a   1.000
_cell.length_b   1.000
_cell.length_c   1.000
_cell.angle_alpha   90.00
_cell.angle_beta   90.00
_cell.angle_gamma   90.00
#
_symmetry.space_group_name_H-M   'P 1'
#
loop_
_entity.id
_entity.type
_entity.pdbx_description
1 polymer ?
#
loop_
_entity_poly.entity_id
_entity_poly.type
_entity_poly.pdbx_seq_one_letter_code
_entity_poly.pdbx_strand_id
1 'polypeptide(L)'
;MRRHLSIHPRSILLEILDRIRGREQMLVRTGEGLPLVVISYPWGSLTSAQELEAAICRTYKQLSPATREHYDRMLPRLPPLVVAVLRARNPCTCLGHHHPPGTESRMARRLASDTGLRVGEIDLAVEAIRHWEPLPLAALAVKPAPADRPHLEEFRFRAALLAVFFHEMEHLAFPENREPEVRPRSTDFYAAALKEFFSQELGVSYGI
;
A
#
# COMPACT_ATOMS: atom_id res chain seq x y z
N MET A 1 -37.41 9.18 30.17
CA MET A 1 -36.35 8.18 29.91
C MET A 1 -36.11 8.06 28.41
N ARG A 2 -35.10 8.78 27.88
CA ARG A 2 -34.67 8.62 26.47
C ARG A 2 -33.67 7.48 26.40
N ARG A 3 -34.01 6.40 25.70
CA ARG A 3 -33.08 5.30 25.38
C ARG A 3 -32.02 5.85 24.42
N HIS A 4 -30.78 5.93 24.88
CA HIS A 4 -29.63 6.08 24.00
C HIS A 4 -29.56 4.80 23.15
N LEU A 5 -29.96 4.91 21.88
CA LEU A 5 -29.59 3.94 20.86
C LEU A 5 -28.08 4.09 20.66
N SER A 6 -27.31 3.18 21.23
CA SER A 6 -25.88 3.06 20.95
C SER A 6 -25.72 2.64 19.50
N ILE A 7 -25.50 3.61 18.62
CA ILE A 7 -25.08 3.37 17.25
C ILE A 7 -23.66 2.82 17.36
N HIS A 8 -23.50 1.49 17.33
CA HIS A 8 -22.19 0.89 17.21
C HIS A 8 -21.52 1.45 15.94
N PRO A 9 -20.28 1.95 16.02
CA PRO A 9 -19.59 2.40 14.83
C PRO A 9 -19.48 1.20 13.89
N ARG A 10 -19.90 1.38 12.64
CA ARG A 10 -19.91 0.35 11.59
C ARG A 10 -18.57 -0.41 11.46
N SER A 11 -17.47 0.17 11.95
CA SER A 11 -16.13 -0.43 12.00
C SER A 11 -16.05 -1.70 12.85
N ILE A 12 -16.66 -1.73 14.05
CA ILE A 12 -16.52 -2.87 14.97
C ILE A 12 -17.24 -4.11 14.42
N LEU A 13 -18.42 -3.92 13.82
CA LEU A 13 -19.17 -5.02 13.19
C LEU A 13 -18.42 -5.58 11.97
N LEU A 14 -17.80 -4.73 11.17
CA LEU A 14 -16.98 -5.16 10.03
C LEU A 14 -15.72 -5.90 10.49
N GLU A 15 -15.04 -5.43 11.54
CA GLU A 15 -13.89 -6.11 12.13
C GLU A 15 -14.26 -7.49 12.71
N ILE A 16 -15.41 -7.58 13.38
CA ILE A 16 -15.93 -8.85 13.90
C ILE A 16 -16.28 -9.78 12.74
N LEU A 17 -16.92 -9.28 11.67
CA LEU A 17 -17.24 -10.07 10.49
C LEU A 17 -15.99 -10.58 9.77
N ASP A 18 -14.97 -9.74 9.58
CA ASP A 18 -13.68 -10.14 9.01
C ASP A 18 -12.99 -11.19 9.88
N ARG A 19 -13.09 -11.06 11.20
CA ARG A 19 -12.54 -12.03 12.15
C ARG A 19 -13.29 -13.37 12.14
N ILE A 20 -14.60 -13.37 11.88
CA ILE A 20 -15.43 -14.58 11.78
C ILE A 20 -15.24 -15.26 10.42
N ARG A 21 -15.17 -14.50 9.33
CA ARG A 21 -15.02 -15.02 7.96
C ARG A 21 -13.65 -15.64 7.68
N GLY A 22 -12.66 -15.31 8.50
CA GLY A 22 -11.29 -15.80 8.33
C GLY A 22 -10.51 -15.01 7.29
N ARG A 23 -9.22 -15.31 7.20
CA ARG A 23 -8.28 -14.65 6.30
C ARG A 23 -7.54 -15.67 5.46
N GLU A 24 -7.36 -15.34 4.18
CA GLU A 24 -6.51 -16.07 3.26
C GLU A 24 -5.14 -15.38 3.16
N GLN A 25 -4.18 -16.09 2.57
CA GLN A 25 -2.78 -15.69 2.50
C GLN A 25 -2.23 -15.96 1.10
N MET A 26 -1.47 -15.00 0.57
CA MET A 26 -0.76 -15.10 -0.70
C MET A 26 0.70 -14.73 -0.47
N LEU A 27 1.62 -15.63 -0.83
CA LEU A 27 3.05 -15.34 -0.83
C LEU A 27 3.46 -14.72 -2.16
N VAL A 28 4.05 -13.52 -2.10
CA VAL A 28 4.52 -12.76 -3.24
C VAL A 28 6.06 -12.71 -3.24
N ARG A 29 6.65 -13.21 -4.32
CA ARG A 29 8.10 -13.13 -4.59
C ARG A 29 8.37 -11.86 -5.40
N THR A 30 8.70 -10.79 -4.68
CA THR A 30 8.78 -9.42 -5.21
C THR A 30 9.93 -9.23 -6.21
N GLY A 31 11.05 -9.94 -6.03
CA GLY A 31 12.22 -9.90 -6.92
C GLY A 31 13.46 -9.42 -6.17
N GLU A 32 14.52 -9.07 -6.91
CA GLU A 32 15.76 -8.59 -6.30
C GLU A 32 15.57 -7.23 -5.59
N GLY A 33 16.13 -7.08 -4.39
CA GLY A 33 16.12 -5.85 -3.61
C GLY A 33 14.87 -5.60 -2.75
N LEU A 34 13.76 -6.26 -3.02
CA LEU A 34 12.53 -6.16 -2.21
C LEU A 34 12.38 -7.36 -1.26
N PRO A 35 11.74 -7.20 -0.10
CA PRO A 35 11.49 -8.32 0.80
C PRO A 35 10.40 -9.25 0.25
N LEU A 36 10.37 -10.50 0.75
CA LEU A 36 9.23 -11.38 0.52
C LEU A 36 7.99 -10.80 1.20
N VAL A 37 6.86 -10.82 0.50
CA VAL A 37 5.61 -10.27 1.05
C VAL A 37 4.59 -11.39 1.22
N VAL A 38 4.07 -11.54 2.43
CA VAL A 38 2.88 -12.37 2.70
C VAL A 38 1.68 -11.44 2.78
N ILE A 39 0.85 -11.45 1.75
CA ILE A 39 -0.39 -10.69 1.72
C ILE A 39 -1.46 -11.50 2.46
N SER A 40 -1.91 -11.00 3.59
CA SER A 40 -3.07 -11.55 4.30
C SER A 40 -4.30 -10.72 3.97
N TYR A 41 -5.39 -11.35 3.53
CA TYR A 41 -6.59 -10.63 3.09
C TYR A 41 -7.87 -11.33 3.57
N PRO A 42 -9.00 -10.60 3.74
CA PRO A 42 -10.28 -11.21 4.11
C PRO A 42 -10.77 -12.20 3.06
N TRP A 43 -11.49 -13.22 3.48
CA TRP A 43 -12.11 -14.15 2.53
C TRP A 43 -13.01 -13.42 1.52
N GLY A 44 -12.89 -13.77 0.23
CA GLY A 44 -13.60 -13.11 -0.86
C GLY A 44 -12.96 -11.81 -1.36
N SER A 45 -11.82 -11.38 -0.80
CA SER A 45 -11.07 -10.19 -1.24
C SER A 45 -9.81 -10.52 -2.04
N LEU A 46 -9.82 -11.66 -2.76
CA LEU A 46 -8.68 -12.10 -3.59
C LEU A 46 -8.27 -11.02 -4.62
N THR A 47 -9.24 -10.33 -5.23
CA THR A 47 -8.95 -9.25 -6.18
C THR A 47 -8.08 -8.15 -5.56
N SER A 48 -8.34 -7.76 -4.31
CA SER A 48 -7.51 -6.75 -3.61
C SER A 48 -6.07 -7.24 -3.39
N ALA A 49 -5.90 -8.52 -3.08
CA ALA A 49 -4.56 -9.12 -2.95
C ALA A 49 -3.83 -9.19 -4.28
N GLN A 50 -4.54 -9.54 -5.36
CA GLN A 50 -3.99 -9.54 -6.72
C GLN A 50 -3.60 -8.14 -7.19
N GLU A 51 -4.32 -7.09 -6.77
CA GLU A 51 -3.95 -5.72 -7.13
C GLU A 51 -2.67 -5.26 -6.41
N LEU A 52 -2.47 -5.63 -5.15
CA LEU A 52 -1.20 -5.36 -4.46
C LEU A 52 -0.05 -6.20 -5.06
N GLU A 53 -0.30 -7.47 -5.37
CA GLU A 53 0.68 -8.31 -6.08
C GLU A 53 1.08 -7.69 -7.41
N ALA A 54 0.09 -7.27 -8.21
CA ALA A 54 0.29 -6.63 -9.50
C ALA A 54 1.07 -5.32 -9.37
N ALA A 55 0.74 -4.52 -8.36
CA ALA A 55 1.42 -3.28 -8.05
C ALA A 55 2.92 -3.54 -7.80
N ILE A 56 3.26 -4.52 -6.95
CA ILE A 56 4.65 -4.82 -6.58
C ILE A 56 5.40 -5.53 -7.72
N CYS A 57 4.80 -6.55 -8.32
CA CYS A 57 5.49 -7.43 -9.27
C CYS A 57 5.52 -6.88 -10.70
N ARG A 58 4.55 -6.05 -11.09
CA ARG A 58 4.44 -5.50 -12.44
C ARG A 58 4.65 -4.00 -12.46
N THR A 59 3.81 -3.24 -11.77
CA THR A 59 3.85 -1.76 -11.83
C THR A 59 5.18 -1.20 -11.35
N TYR A 60 5.66 -1.62 -10.17
CA TYR A 60 6.93 -1.12 -9.65
C TYR A 60 8.12 -1.42 -10.59
N LYS A 61 8.14 -2.61 -11.21
CA LYS A 61 9.22 -3.00 -12.15
C LYS A 61 9.18 -2.24 -13.47
N GLN A 62 8.01 -1.75 -13.87
CA GLN A 62 7.85 -0.92 -15.08
C GLN A 62 8.33 0.51 -14.87
N LEU A 63 8.42 0.98 -13.62
CA LEU A 63 8.93 2.31 -13.31
C LEU A 63 10.43 2.43 -13.59
N SER A 64 10.82 3.58 -14.11
CA SER A 64 12.21 3.94 -14.34
C SER A 64 13.03 3.89 -13.06
N PRO A 65 14.36 3.66 -13.15
CA PRO A 65 15.25 3.74 -12.00
C PRO A 65 15.09 5.04 -11.21
N ALA A 66 14.99 6.19 -11.89
CA ALA A 66 14.82 7.50 -11.26
C ALA A 66 13.57 7.57 -10.36
N THR A 67 12.44 7.00 -10.79
CA THR A 67 11.23 6.93 -9.97
C THR A 67 11.39 5.96 -8.78
N ARG A 68 12.15 4.88 -8.95
CA ARG A 68 12.39 3.88 -7.90
C ARG A 68 13.40 4.34 -6.83
N GLU A 69 14.36 5.19 -7.21
CA GLU A 69 15.43 5.71 -6.36
C GLU A 69 14.93 6.38 -5.06
N HIS A 70 13.68 6.87 -5.04
CA HIS A 70 13.02 7.40 -3.84
C HIS A 70 13.13 6.47 -2.62
N TYR A 71 13.18 5.15 -2.84
CA TYR A 71 13.20 4.16 -1.77
C TYR A 71 14.49 3.32 -1.67
N ASP A 72 15.50 3.58 -2.50
CA ASP A 72 16.73 2.78 -2.51
C ASP A 72 17.46 2.75 -1.17
N ARG A 73 17.39 3.85 -0.41
CA ARG A 73 18.01 3.94 0.93
C ARG A 73 17.31 3.08 2.00
N MET A 74 16.05 2.75 1.77
CA MET A 74 15.20 1.98 2.68
C MET A 74 15.41 0.48 2.47
N LEU A 75 15.53 0.03 1.21
CA LEU A 75 15.53 -1.39 0.84
C LEU A 75 16.52 -2.26 1.66
N PRO A 76 17.79 -1.87 1.87
CA PRO A 76 18.75 -2.70 2.61
C PRO A 76 18.43 -2.86 4.10
N ARG A 77 17.54 -2.01 4.66
CA ARG A 77 17.20 -1.99 6.09
C ARG A 77 15.93 -2.79 6.40
N LEU A 78 15.13 -3.07 5.37
CA LEU A 78 13.86 -3.78 5.52
C LEU A 78 14.06 -5.18 6.13
N PRO A 79 13.07 -5.67 6.88
CA PRO A 79 13.03 -7.08 7.24
C PRO A 79 12.92 -7.92 5.94
N PRO A 80 13.59 -9.08 5.86
CA PRO A 80 13.56 -9.93 4.65
C PRO A 80 12.17 -10.48 4.33
N LEU A 81 11.26 -10.48 5.30
CA LEU A 81 9.86 -10.87 5.15
C LEU A 81 8.95 -9.79 5.75
N VAL A 82 7.93 -9.39 5.00
CA VAL A 82 6.90 -8.44 5.42
C VAL A 82 5.53 -9.08 5.28
N VAL A 83 4.71 -8.97 6.31
CA VAL A 83 3.29 -9.31 6.27
C VAL A 83 2.51 -8.05 5.91
N ALA A 84 1.79 -8.07 4.80
CA ALA A 84 0.87 -7.00 4.39
C ALA A 84 -0.58 -7.44 4.64
N VAL A 85 -1.21 -6.87 5.64
CA VAL A 85 -2.59 -7.19 6.03
C VAL A 85 -3.54 -6.22 5.31
N LEU A 86 -4.32 -6.74 4.38
CA LEU A 86 -5.32 -5.96 3.66
C LEU A 86 -6.59 -5.82 4.49
N ARG A 87 -7.12 -4.61 4.51
CA ARG A 87 -8.42 -4.26 5.09
C ARG A 87 -9.17 -3.40 4.10
N ALA A 88 -10.51 -3.42 4.15
CA ALA A 88 -11.28 -2.45 3.38
C ALA A 88 -10.98 -1.03 3.88
N ARG A 89 -11.05 -0.82 5.20
CA ARG A 89 -10.71 0.44 5.87
C ARG A 89 -10.00 0.13 7.19
N ASN A 90 -9.05 0.99 7.58
CA ASN A 90 -8.42 0.86 8.89
C ASN A 90 -9.26 1.54 9.99
N PRO A 91 -9.21 1.05 11.24
CA PRO A 91 -9.98 1.63 12.34
C PRO A 91 -9.51 3.05 12.71
N CYS A 92 -8.21 3.29 12.58
CA CYS A 92 -7.55 4.59 12.73
C CYS A 92 -7.92 5.61 11.64
N THR A 93 -8.69 5.23 10.61
CA THR A 93 -8.93 6.00 9.37
C THR A 93 -7.69 6.28 8.50
N CYS A 94 -6.51 5.82 8.92
CA CYS A 94 -5.27 5.89 8.17
C CYS A 94 -5.24 4.96 6.95
N LEU A 95 -4.53 5.34 5.89
CA LEU A 95 -4.43 4.54 4.65
C LEU A 95 -3.59 3.28 4.83
N GLY A 96 -2.56 3.38 5.68
CA GLY A 96 -1.77 2.27 6.15
C GLY A 96 -1.29 2.56 7.56
N HIS A 97 -0.72 1.53 8.20
CA HIS A 97 0.16 1.70 9.34
C HIS A 97 1.10 0.51 9.45
N HIS A 98 2.34 0.76 9.85
CA HIS A 98 3.25 -0.29 10.30
C HIS A 98 2.94 -0.71 11.74
N HIS A 99 3.30 -1.94 12.09
CA HIS A 99 3.23 -2.48 13.44
C HIS A 99 4.63 -2.48 14.07
N PRO A 100 4.87 -1.69 15.12
CA PRO A 100 6.12 -1.76 15.88
C PRO A 100 6.36 -3.14 16.50
N PRO A 101 7.63 -3.49 16.79
CA PRO A 101 7.97 -4.73 17.48
C PRO A 101 7.15 -4.96 18.75
N GLY A 102 6.53 -6.13 18.86
CA GLY A 102 5.67 -6.53 19.97
C GLY A 102 4.17 -6.27 19.75
N THR A 103 3.80 -5.50 18.73
CA THR A 103 2.39 -5.18 18.38
C THR A 103 1.87 -5.97 17.17
N GLU A 104 2.71 -6.81 16.58
CA GLU A 104 2.37 -7.57 15.39
C GLU A 104 1.36 -8.69 15.70
N SER A 105 0.64 -9.10 14.66
CA SER A 105 -0.32 -10.17 14.72
C SER A 105 0.32 -11.49 15.16
N ARG A 106 -0.52 -12.44 15.61
CA ARG A 106 -0.07 -13.82 15.89
C ARG A 106 0.56 -14.48 14.66
N MET A 107 0.14 -14.10 13.45
CA MET A 107 0.68 -14.67 12.21
C MET A 107 2.12 -14.19 11.97
N ALA A 108 2.38 -12.88 12.03
CA ALA A 108 3.73 -12.34 11.88
C ALA A 108 4.70 -12.89 12.93
N ARG A 109 4.27 -12.95 14.21
CA ARG A 109 5.09 -13.53 15.29
C ARG A 109 5.37 -15.02 15.08
N ARG A 110 4.38 -15.78 14.61
CA ARG A 110 4.57 -17.19 14.28
C ARG A 110 5.54 -17.35 13.10
N LEU A 111 5.39 -16.57 12.03
CA LEU A 111 6.33 -16.59 10.90
C LEU A 111 7.76 -16.26 11.35
N ALA A 112 7.94 -15.26 12.21
CA ALA A 112 9.25 -14.93 12.77
C ALA A 112 9.82 -16.11 13.57
N SER A 113 9.02 -16.74 14.43
CA SER A 113 9.43 -17.90 15.21
C SER A 113 9.76 -19.12 14.35
N ASP A 114 8.95 -19.42 13.34
CA ASP A 114 9.08 -20.61 12.51
C ASP A 114 10.25 -20.48 11.52
N THR A 115 10.56 -19.27 11.06
CA THR A 115 11.64 -19.01 10.07
C THR A 115 12.95 -18.54 10.69
N GLY A 116 12.93 -18.04 11.93
CA GLY A 116 14.08 -17.38 12.56
C GLY A 116 14.45 -16.03 11.93
N LEU A 117 13.63 -15.50 11.02
CA LEU A 117 13.88 -14.24 10.32
C LEU A 117 13.20 -13.06 11.04
N ARG A 118 13.74 -11.85 10.83
CA ARG A 118 13.00 -10.62 11.15
C ARG A 118 11.77 -10.52 10.24
N VAL A 119 10.61 -10.29 10.81
CA VAL A 119 9.34 -10.10 10.09
C VAL A 119 8.79 -8.72 10.44
N GLY A 120 8.51 -7.91 9.42
CA GLY A 120 7.72 -6.69 9.57
C GLY A 120 6.24 -6.96 9.32
N GLU A 121 5.36 -6.16 9.91
CA GLU A 121 3.93 -6.21 9.60
C GLU A 121 3.41 -4.79 9.31
N ILE A 122 2.61 -4.68 8.25
CA ILE A 122 1.91 -3.47 7.84
C ILE A 122 0.45 -3.78 7.55
N ASP A 123 -0.43 -2.82 7.80
CA ASP A 123 -1.84 -2.84 7.42
C ASP A 123 -2.06 -1.88 6.24
N LEU A 124 -2.91 -2.25 5.27
CA LEU A 124 -3.30 -1.40 4.14
C LEU A 124 -4.82 -1.34 3.99
N ALA A 125 -5.38 -0.12 3.99
CA ALA A 125 -6.79 0.16 3.81
C ALA A 125 -7.15 0.29 2.32
N VAL A 126 -7.28 -0.83 1.61
CA VAL A 126 -7.37 -0.90 0.15
C VAL A 126 -8.49 -0.04 -0.43
N GLU A 127 -9.69 -0.06 0.17
CA GLU A 127 -10.80 0.77 -0.32
C GLU A 127 -10.57 2.26 -0.03
N ALA A 128 -9.88 2.60 1.06
CA ALA A 128 -9.51 3.99 1.31
C ALA A 128 -8.43 4.46 0.32
N ILE A 129 -7.44 3.63 0.03
CA ILE A 129 -6.35 3.90 -0.93
C ILE A 129 -6.91 4.09 -2.34
N ARG A 130 -7.93 3.32 -2.74
CA ARG A 130 -8.58 3.47 -4.06
C ARG A 130 -9.14 4.87 -4.31
N HIS A 131 -9.56 5.55 -3.25
CA HIS A 131 -10.13 6.90 -3.33
C HIS A 131 -9.13 7.98 -2.88
N TRP A 132 -7.87 7.61 -2.64
CA TRP A 132 -6.84 8.54 -2.21
C TRP A 132 -6.23 9.26 -3.40
N GLU A 133 -6.31 10.59 -3.38
CA GLU A 133 -5.75 11.48 -4.40
C GLU A 133 -4.93 12.58 -3.70
N PRO A 134 -3.64 12.34 -3.40
CA PRO A 134 -2.81 13.34 -2.73
C PRO A 134 -2.55 14.57 -3.60
N LEU A 135 -2.56 14.38 -4.92
CA LEU A 135 -2.47 15.41 -5.95
C LEU A 135 -3.53 15.11 -7.03
N PRO A 136 -4.51 16.01 -7.25
CA PRO A 136 -5.48 15.83 -8.32
C PRO A 136 -4.76 15.72 -9.67
N LEU A 137 -5.21 14.85 -10.57
CA LEU A 137 -4.61 14.71 -11.91
C LEU A 137 -4.54 16.04 -12.68
N ALA A 138 -5.51 16.94 -12.44
CA ALA A 138 -5.52 18.30 -12.97
C ALA A 138 -4.29 19.12 -12.57
N ALA A 139 -3.74 18.89 -11.38
CA ALA A 139 -2.54 19.57 -10.88
C ALA A 139 -1.25 19.07 -11.55
N LEU A 140 -1.27 17.89 -12.19
CA LEU A 140 -0.14 17.37 -12.97
C LEU A 140 -0.08 17.97 -14.40
N ALA A 141 -0.93 18.95 -14.72
CA ALA A 141 -1.08 19.55 -16.05
C ALA A 141 -1.30 18.52 -17.17
N VAL A 142 -1.79 17.33 -16.81
CA VAL A 142 -2.21 16.30 -17.74
C VAL A 142 -3.61 16.67 -18.19
N LYS A 143 -3.78 17.01 -19.48
CA LYS A 143 -5.12 17.15 -20.04
C LYS A 143 -5.80 15.79 -19.84
N PRO A 144 -6.95 15.71 -19.15
CA PRO A 144 -7.70 14.47 -19.11
C PRO A 144 -7.99 14.09 -20.56
N ALA A 145 -7.39 13.00 -21.01
CA ALA A 145 -7.86 12.34 -22.22
C ALA A 145 -9.33 11.94 -21.97
N PRO A 146 -10.18 11.93 -23.00
CA PRO A 146 -11.60 11.66 -22.85
C PRO A 146 -11.87 10.37 -22.05
N ALA A 147 -12.99 10.38 -21.34
CA ALA A 147 -13.48 9.54 -20.24
C ALA A 147 -13.27 8.00 -20.25
N ASP A 148 -12.56 7.40 -21.21
CA ASP A 148 -12.55 5.94 -21.44
C ASP A 148 -11.12 5.33 -21.41
N ARG A 149 -10.38 5.48 -20.32
CA ARG A 149 -9.15 4.68 -20.11
C ARG A 149 -9.21 3.90 -18.79
N PRO A 150 -9.84 2.70 -18.78
CA PRO A 150 -9.79 1.78 -17.65
C PRO A 150 -8.36 1.50 -17.15
N HIS A 151 -7.40 1.48 -18.07
CA HIS A 151 -5.97 1.28 -17.76
C HIS A 151 -5.36 2.40 -16.92
N LEU A 152 -5.84 3.65 -17.07
CA LEU A 152 -5.35 4.77 -16.26
C LEU A 152 -5.81 4.62 -14.81
N GLU A 153 -7.09 4.31 -14.59
CA GLU A 153 -7.62 4.12 -13.25
C GLU A 153 -6.97 2.92 -12.55
N GLU A 154 -6.74 1.84 -13.29
CA GLU A 154 -5.99 0.68 -12.81
C GLU A 154 -4.55 1.07 -12.42
N PHE A 155 -3.83 1.79 -13.29
CA PHE A 155 -2.47 2.23 -13.00
C PHE A 155 -2.42 3.18 -11.80
N ARG A 156 -3.33 4.17 -11.76
CA ARG A 156 -3.45 5.14 -10.66
C ARG A 156 -3.66 4.44 -9.33
N PHE A 157 -4.55 3.46 -9.29
CA PHE A 157 -4.80 2.68 -8.10
C PHE A 157 -3.57 1.87 -7.66
N ARG A 158 -2.85 1.25 -8.60
CA ARG A 158 -1.61 0.52 -8.29
C ARG A 158 -0.49 1.45 -7.83
N ALA A 159 -0.36 2.64 -8.42
CA ALA A 159 0.58 3.66 -7.98
C ALA A 159 0.25 4.13 -6.55
N ALA A 160 -1.03 4.32 -6.22
CA ALA A 160 -1.49 4.63 -4.87
C ALA A 160 -1.17 3.51 -3.88
N LEU A 161 -1.41 2.24 -4.26
CA LEU A 161 -1.03 1.08 -3.45
C LEU A 161 0.48 1.05 -3.18
N LEU A 162 1.32 1.25 -4.20
CA LEU A 162 2.78 1.29 -4.04
C LEU A 162 3.22 2.44 -3.14
N ALA A 163 2.66 3.63 -3.32
CA ALA A 163 3.02 4.79 -2.52
C ALA A 163 2.73 4.56 -1.03
N VAL A 164 1.55 4.02 -0.68
CA VAL A 164 1.22 3.71 0.72
C VAL A 164 2.01 2.50 1.22
N PHE A 165 2.20 1.46 0.39
CA PHE A 165 3.01 0.30 0.75
C PHE A 165 4.45 0.71 1.11
N PHE A 166 5.10 1.52 0.28
CA PHE A 166 6.45 1.99 0.55
C PHE A 166 6.52 3.01 1.69
N HIS A 167 5.48 3.83 1.87
CA HIS A 167 5.36 4.69 3.07
C HIS A 167 5.43 3.86 4.35
N GLU A 168 4.64 2.79 4.46
CA GLU A 168 4.66 1.94 5.65
C GLU A 168 5.95 1.14 5.80
N MET A 169 6.54 0.71 4.68
CA MET A 169 7.87 0.11 4.70
C MET A 169 8.95 1.07 5.21
N GLU A 170 8.82 2.36 4.92
CA GLU A 170 9.80 3.35 5.37
C GLU A 170 9.81 3.44 6.88
N HIS A 171 8.64 3.38 7.52
CA HIS A 171 8.56 3.31 8.97
C HIS A 171 9.09 1.98 9.54
N LEU A 172 9.01 0.86 8.81
CA LEU A 172 9.68 -0.38 9.23
C LEU A 172 11.21 -0.26 9.18
N ALA A 173 11.75 0.46 8.20
CA ALA A 173 13.19 0.65 8.04
C ALA A 173 13.77 1.73 8.95
N PHE A 174 12.98 2.78 9.22
CA PHE A 174 13.31 3.96 10.00
C PHE A 174 12.18 4.31 10.98
N PRO A 175 12.02 3.56 12.07
CA PRO A 175 10.96 3.79 13.05
C PRO A 175 11.00 5.19 13.68
N GLU A 176 12.16 5.85 13.64
CA GLU A 176 12.38 7.21 14.13
C GLU A 176 11.84 8.31 13.21
N ASN A 177 11.64 8.02 11.91
CA ASN A 177 11.17 9.01 10.95
C ASN A 177 9.72 9.38 11.26
N ARG A 178 9.46 10.68 11.35
CA ARG A 178 8.13 11.19 11.66
C ARG A 178 7.29 11.29 10.39
N GLU A 179 5.97 11.21 10.55
CA GLU A 179 5.00 11.36 9.45
C GLU A 179 5.26 12.57 8.51
N PRO A 180 5.58 13.79 8.99
CA PRO A 180 5.89 14.92 8.12
C PRO A 180 7.15 14.74 7.25
N GLU A 181 8.05 13.83 7.61
CA GLU A 181 9.30 13.55 6.89
C GLU A 181 9.11 12.48 5.81
N VAL A 182 8.24 11.50 6.07
CA VAL A 182 7.96 10.37 5.17
C VAL A 182 6.90 10.72 4.12
N ARG A 183 5.83 11.42 4.52
CA ARG A 183 4.68 11.75 3.66
C ARG A 183 5.03 12.47 2.36
N PRO A 184 5.98 13.43 2.32
CA PRO A 184 6.38 14.04 1.05
C PRO A 184 6.96 13.02 0.07
N ARG A 185 7.76 12.05 0.54
CA ARG A 185 8.41 11.06 -0.34
C ARG A 185 7.40 10.14 -1.01
N SER A 186 6.39 9.67 -0.27
CA SER A 186 5.32 8.84 -0.85
C SER A 186 4.42 9.63 -1.80
N THR A 187 4.21 10.92 -1.53
CA THR A 187 3.50 11.85 -2.43
C THR A 187 4.29 12.10 -3.72
N ASP A 188 5.58 12.36 -3.60
CA ASP A 188 6.48 12.62 -4.72
C ASP A 188 6.65 11.37 -5.60
N PHE A 189 6.80 10.19 -4.98
CA PHE A 189 6.83 8.92 -5.69
C PHE A 189 5.54 8.69 -6.49
N TYR A 190 4.37 8.92 -5.87
CA TYR A 190 3.09 8.80 -6.56
C TYR A 190 2.99 9.75 -7.76
N ALA A 191 3.38 11.02 -7.58
CA ALA A 191 3.37 12.01 -8.65
C ALA A 191 4.35 11.65 -9.79
N ALA A 192 5.55 11.19 -9.46
CA ALA A 192 6.56 10.75 -10.41
C ALA A 192 6.08 9.53 -11.22
N ALA A 193 5.51 8.52 -10.55
CA ALA A 193 4.96 7.32 -11.20
C ALA A 193 3.84 7.66 -12.18
N LEU A 194 2.91 8.56 -11.79
CA LEU A 194 1.86 9.03 -12.69
C LEU A 194 2.43 9.79 -13.88
N LYS A 195 3.34 10.75 -13.65
CA LYS A 195 3.97 11.54 -14.71
C LYS A 195 4.68 10.65 -15.72
N GLU A 196 5.40 9.64 -15.24
CA GLU A 196 6.08 8.66 -16.08
C GLU A 196 5.08 7.87 -16.93
N PHE A 197 4.02 7.31 -16.34
CA PHE A 197 2.97 6.61 -17.06
C PHE A 197 2.33 7.48 -18.15
N PHE A 198 1.98 8.73 -17.83
CA PHE A 198 1.42 9.64 -18.82
C PHE A 198 2.39 9.97 -19.94
N SER A 199 3.69 10.12 -19.65
CA SER A 199 4.69 10.37 -20.67
C SER A 199 4.84 9.20 -21.65
N GLN A 200 4.72 7.96 -21.15
CA GLN A 200 4.80 6.74 -21.95
C GLN A 200 3.52 6.54 -22.79
N GLU A 201 2.34 6.77 -22.19
CA GLU A 201 1.04 6.56 -22.84
C GLU A 201 0.64 7.65 -23.84
N LEU A 202 1.11 8.88 -23.64
CA LEU A 202 0.76 10.03 -24.48
C LEU A 202 1.87 10.41 -25.46
N GLY A 203 3.07 9.84 -25.34
CA GLY A 203 4.24 10.19 -26.16
C GLY A 203 4.70 11.64 -25.98
N VAL A 204 4.25 12.32 -24.92
CA VAL A 204 4.59 13.72 -24.63
C VAL A 204 5.70 13.73 -23.59
N SER A 205 6.93 14.04 -24.01
CA SER A 205 7.95 14.50 -23.07
C SER A 205 7.51 15.86 -22.53
N TYR A 206 7.17 15.95 -21.26
CA TYR A 206 6.97 17.24 -20.61
C TYR A 206 8.32 17.96 -20.51
N GLY A 207 8.57 18.89 -21.43
CA GLY A 207 9.64 19.87 -21.33
C GLY A 207 9.25 20.98 -20.36
N ILE A 208 10.17 21.32 -19.45
CA ILE A 208 10.28 22.68 -18.92
C ILE A 208 11.02 23.51 -19.97
#